data_AF-A0A2R4M9K0-F1
#
_entry.id   AF-A0A2R4M9K0-F1
#
_cell.length_a   1.000
_cell.length_b   1.000
_cell.length_c   1.000
_cell.angle_alpha   90.00
_cell.angle_beta   90.00
_cell.angle_gamma   90.00
#
_symmetry.space_group_name_H-M   'P 1'
#
loop_
_entity.id
_entity.type
_entity.pdbx_description
1 polymer ?
#
loop_
_entity_poly.entity_id
_entity_poly.type
_entity_poly.pdbx_seq_one_letter_code
_entity_poly.pdbx_strand_id
1 'polypeptide(L)'
;MPTTTKEQLLEIAFDMFLAHGYDGVGISEVIKRAGVSKGALYHHFTSKDDLIAQILQRYFLDGFAQMDFEALAQQPAHSQLGQLVDGYQSLFGPTAALRKYGFARYLALFFDSLSRNEHFAAAVARYYQQIEAALHPDAQPYLRQIEGEIYLSTVLQRDPDFSFIPATL
;
A
#
# COMPACT_ATOMS: atom_id res chain seq x y z
N MET A 1 -10.62 -8.03 14.26
CA MET A 1 -10.47 -7.38 15.58
C MET A 1 -8.99 -7.21 15.83
N PRO A 2 -8.49 -6.02 16.18
CA PRO A 2 -7.08 -5.83 16.52
C PRO A 2 -6.69 -6.74 17.69
N THR A 3 -5.57 -7.43 17.57
CA THR A 3 -5.14 -8.43 18.55
C THR A 3 -4.25 -7.85 19.65
N THR A 4 -3.76 -6.62 19.50
CA THR A 4 -3.01 -5.88 20.53
C THR A 4 -3.34 -4.38 20.56
N THR A 5 -3.00 -3.70 21.66
CA THR A 5 -3.11 -2.24 21.81
C THR A 5 -2.37 -1.49 20.69
N LYS A 6 -1.19 -1.98 20.31
CA LYS A 6 -0.41 -1.39 19.20
C LYS A 6 -1.19 -1.44 17.90
N GLU A 7 -1.81 -2.57 17.58
CA GLU A 7 -2.58 -2.72 16.35
C GLU A 7 -3.84 -1.87 16.34
N GLN A 8 -4.52 -1.79 17.49
CA GLN A 8 -5.67 -0.92 17.64
C GLN A 8 -5.29 0.55 17.40
N LEU A 9 -4.14 0.98 17.94
CA LEU A 9 -3.62 2.34 17.71
C LEU A 9 -3.27 2.59 16.24
N LEU A 10 -2.61 1.64 15.57
CA LEU A 10 -2.29 1.72 14.15
C LEU A 10 -3.57 1.82 13.30
N GLU A 11 -4.56 0.97 13.57
CA GLU A 11 -5.83 0.94 12.83
C GLU A 11 -6.59 2.25 12.99
N ILE A 12 -6.74 2.75 14.23
CA ILE A 12 -7.44 4.00 14.51
C ILE A 12 -6.72 5.19 13.87
N ALA A 13 -5.39 5.28 14.03
CA ALA A 13 -4.62 6.38 13.48
C ALA A 13 -4.63 6.36 11.94
N PHE A 14 -4.50 5.18 11.31
CA PHE A 14 -4.61 5.05 9.85
C PHE A 14 -5.99 5.47 9.35
N ASP A 15 -7.06 5.04 10.00
CA ASP A 15 -8.43 5.46 9.69
C ASP A 15 -8.60 6.98 9.77
N MET A 16 -8.01 7.60 10.79
CA MET A 16 -8.05 9.05 10.96
C MET A 16 -7.22 9.78 9.89
N PHE A 17 -6.04 9.27 9.53
CA PHE A 17 -5.21 9.85 8.50
C PHE A 17 -5.86 9.75 7.11
N LEU A 18 -6.56 8.65 6.80
CA LEU A 18 -7.36 8.55 5.57
C LEU A 18 -8.50 9.58 5.53
N ALA A 19 -9.08 9.92 6.68
CA ALA A 19 -10.19 10.87 6.77
C ALA A 19 -9.75 12.33 6.75
N HIS A 20 -8.60 12.65 7.35
CA HIS A 20 -8.21 14.02 7.68
C HIS A 20 -6.79 14.42 7.26
N GLY A 21 -6.04 13.50 6.63
CA GLY A 21 -4.61 13.68 6.34
C GLY A 21 -3.73 13.64 7.59
N TYR A 22 -2.40 13.66 7.40
CA TYR A 22 -1.47 13.65 8.53
C TYR A 22 -1.58 14.91 9.39
N ASP A 23 -1.63 16.08 8.77
CA ASP A 23 -1.62 17.36 9.47
C ASP A 23 -2.91 17.59 10.28
N GLY A 24 -4.04 17.04 9.81
CA GLY A 24 -5.34 17.15 10.49
C GLY A 24 -5.50 16.27 11.73
N VAL A 25 -4.54 15.39 12.04
CA VAL A 25 -4.65 14.41 13.12
C VAL A 25 -3.58 14.64 14.20
N GLY A 26 -4.04 14.96 15.42
CA GLY A 26 -3.18 15.07 16.59
C GLY A 26 -3.09 13.78 17.40
N ILE A 27 -1.96 13.54 18.05
CA ILE A 27 -1.73 12.35 18.92
C ILE A 27 -2.76 12.27 20.05
N SER A 28 -3.15 13.40 20.65
CA SER A 28 -4.19 13.42 21.69
C SER A 28 -5.54 12.89 21.21
N GLU A 29 -5.90 13.13 19.95
CA GLU A 29 -7.17 12.64 19.38
C GLU A 29 -7.10 11.13 19.11
N VAL A 30 -5.94 10.63 18.65
CA VAL A 30 -5.70 9.19 18.50
C VAL A 30 -5.83 8.48 19.85
N ILE A 31 -5.20 9.03 20.90
CA ILE A 31 -5.26 8.48 22.28
C ILE A 31 -6.72 8.44 22.77
N LYS A 32 -7.44 9.55 22.62
CA LYS A 32 -8.84 9.67 23.04
C LYS A 32 -9.72 8.65 22.32
N ARG A 33 -9.55 8.51 21.01
CA ARG A 33 -10.34 7.59 20.19
C ARG A 33 -10.00 6.13 20.46
N ALA A 34 -8.74 5.83 20.76
CA ALA A 34 -8.31 4.49 21.15
C ALA A 34 -8.68 4.12 22.60
N GLY A 35 -9.05 5.09 23.44
CA GLY A 35 -9.38 4.85 24.84
C GLY A 35 -8.16 4.44 25.68
N VAL A 36 -6.96 4.85 25.26
CA VAL A 36 -5.70 4.51 25.96
C VAL A 36 -5.13 5.72 26.68
N SER A 37 -4.10 5.53 27.50
CA SER A 37 -3.36 6.64 28.10
C SER A 37 -2.28 7.17 27.16
N LYS A 38 -1.81 8.40 27.40
CA LYS A 38 -0.63 8.95 26.72
C LYS A 38 0.59 8.03 26.89
N GLY A 39 0.83 7.54 28.10
CA GLY A 39 1.93 6.60 28.38
C GLY A 39 1.82 5.30 27.58
N ALA A 40 0.60 4.77 27.39
CA ALA A 40 0.39 3.56 26.60
C ALA A 40 0.70 3.77 25.11
N LEU A 41 0.34 4.93 24.53
CA LEU A 41 0.75 5.25 23.17
C LEU A 41 2.27 5.38 23.04
N TYR A 42 2.90 6.14 23.94
CA TYR A 42 4.34 6.36 23.88
C TYR A 42 5.19 5.14 24.25
N HIS A 43 4.58 4.12 24.86
CA HIS A 43 5.20 2.80 25.01
C HIS A 43 5.38 2.09 23.66
N HIS A 44 4.50 2.34 22.69
CA HIS A 44 4.54 1.71 21.36
C HIS A 44 5.15 2.59 20.27
N PHE A 45 5.05 3.91 20.41
CA PHE A 45 5.49 4.89 19.41
C PHE A 45 6.24 6.04 20.08
N THR A 46 7.47 6.28 19.66
CA THR A 46 8.34 7.32 20.22
C THR A 46 7.90 8.73 19.83
N SER A 47 7.21 8.89 18.70
CA SER A 47 6.70 10.16 18.19
C SER A 47 5.49 9.96 17.25
N LYS A 48 4.89 11.06 16.79
CA LYS A 48 3.88 11.01 15.72
C LYS A 48 4.49 10.49 14.41
N ASP A 49 5.73 10.88 14.12
CA ASP A 49 6.43 10.44 12.91
C ASP A 49 6.74 8.96 12.96
N ASP A 50 7.07 8.41 14.13
CA ASP A 50 7.23 6.96 14.33
C ASP A 50 5.90 6.21 14.15
N LEU A 51 4.79 6.74 14.70
CA LEU A 51 3.46 6.21 14.43
C LEU A 51 3.13 6.20 12.92
N ILE A 52 3.43 7.29 12.22
CA ILE A 52 3.25 7.38 10.76
C ILE A 52 4.15 6.36 10.06
N ALA A 53 5.44 6.26 10.39
CA ALA A 53 6.37 5.32 9.79
C ALA A 53 5.89 3.86 9.95
N GLN A 54 5.37 3.50 11.13
CA GLN A 54 4.83 2.16 11.38
C GLN A 54 3.51 1.91 10.64
N ILE A 55 2.69 2.95 10.42
CA ILE A 55 1.53 2.88 9.53
C ILE A 55 1.95 2.67 8.08
N LEU A 56 2.97 3.41 7.62
CA LEU A 56 3.51 3.28 6.27
C LEU A 56 4.05 1.87 6.03
N GLN A 57 4.77 1.34 7.02
CA GLN A 57 5.23 -0.04 7.01
C GLN A 57 4.05 -1.00 6.88
N ARG A 58 3.08 -0.95 7.82
CA ARG A 58 1.98 -1.93 7.89
C ARG A 58 1.01 -1.90 6.70
N TYR A 59 0.61 -0.70 6.25
CA TYR A 59 -0.51 -0.54 5.33
C TYR A 59 -0.11 -0.32 3.87
N PHE A 60 1.18 -0.09 3.62
CA PHE A 60 1.71 0.08 2.26
C PHE A 60 2.89 -0.85 2.00
N LEU A 61 3.94 -0.81 2.82
CA LEU A 61 5.17 -1.56 2.52
C LEU A 61 5.07 -3.08 2.78
N ASP A 62 4.36 -3.52 3.81
CA ASP A 62 4.21 -4.94 4.13
C ASP A 62 3.50 -5.69 3.01
N GLY A 63 2.60 -5.03 2.29
CA GLY A 63 2.01 -5.58 1.08
C GLY A 63 3.08 -5.77 -0.01
N PHE A 64 3.86 -4.74 -0.28
CA PHE A 64 4.92 -4.78 -1.30
C PHE A 64 5.98 -5.86 -0.99
N ALA A 65 6.29 -6.07 0.29
CA ALA A 65 7.27 -7.04 0.75
C ALA A 65 6.85 -8.51 0.55
N GLN A 66 5.59 -8.79 0.20
CA GLN A 66 5.13 -10.16 -0.05
C GLN A 66 5.54 -10.70 -1.42
N MET A 67 6.00 -9.84 -2.33
CA MET A 67 6.39 -10.30 -3.67
C MET A 67 7.79 -10.94 -3.66
N ASP A 68 7.85 -12.19 -4.10
CA ASP A 68 9.11 -12.90 -4.30
C ASP A 68 9.66 -12.59 -5.71
N PHE A 69 10.56 -11.61 -5.78
CA PHE A 69 11.17 -11.18 -7.03
C PHE A 69 12.07 -12.23 -7.67
N GLU A 70 12.68 -13.10 -6.85
CA GLU A 70 13.53 -14.18 -7.38
C GLU A 70 12.64 -15.23 -8.04
N ALA A 71 11.56 -15.64 -7.37
CA ALA A 71 10.58 -16.53 -7.97
C ALA A 71 9.94 -15.93 -9.24
N LEU A 72 9.62 -14.63 -9.24
CA LEU A 72 9.10 -13.93 -10.42
C LEU A 72 10.10 -13.97 -11.58
N ALA A 73 11.38 -13.72 -11.32
CA ALA A 73 12.43 -13.72 -12.34
C ALA A 73 12.67 -15.09 -12.98
N GLN A 74 12.38 -16.18 -12.25
CA GLN A 74 12.52 -17.55 -12.77
C GLN A 74 11.32 -18.00 -13.64
N GLN A 75 10.28 -17.18 -13.76
CA GLN A 75 9.11 -17.55 -14.55
C GLN A 75 9.22 -17.19 -16.03
N PRO A 76 8.56 -17.96 -16.90
CA PRO A 76 8.34 -17.55 -18.28
C PRO A 76 7.63 -16.19 -18.36
N ALA A 77 7.94 -15.39 -19.38
CA ALA A 77 7.43 -14.03 -19.54
C ALA A 77 5.89 -13.94 -19.50
N HIS A 78 5.17 -14.89 -20.13
CA HIS A 78 3.69 -14.92 -20.06
C HIS A 78 3.14 -15.13 -18.65
N SER A 79 3.86 -15.87 -17.79
CA SER A 79 3.42 -16.13 -16.42
C SER A 79 3.69 -14.96 -15.49
N GLN A 80 4.76 -14.19 -15.75
CA GLN A 80 5.13 -13.03 -14.93
C GLN A 80 4.00 -11.99 -14.85
N LEU A 81 3.31 -11.72 -15.96
CA LEU A 81 2.24 -10.72 -15.98
C LEU A 81 1.02 -11.14 -15.16
N GLY A 82 0.67 -12.43 -15.17
CA GLY A 82 -0.37 -12.97 -14.29
C GLY A 82 -0.02 -12.78 -12.81
N GLN A 83 1.24 -13.03 -12.44
CA GLN A 83 1.70 -12.81 -11.07
C GLN A 83 1.68 -11.35 -10.64
N LEU A 84 2.02 -10.42 -11.54
CA LEU A 84 1.90 -9.00 -11.25
C LEU A 84 0.44 -8.63 -11.00
N VAL A 85 -0.47 -9.10 -11.84
CA VAL A 85 -1.92 -8.86 -11.65
C VAL A 85 -2.38 -9.39 -10.30
N ASP A 86 -2.05 -10.63 -9.97
CA ASP A 86 -2.41 -11.23 -8.68
C ASP A 86 -1.80 -10.46 -7.49
N GLY A 87 -0.53 -10.05 -7.63
CA GLY A 87 0.18 -9.25 -6.65
C GLY A 87 -0.50 -7.91 -6.40
N TYR A 88 -0.80 -7.16 -7.46
CA TYR A 88 -1.49 -5.87 -7.32
C TYR A 88 -2.93 -6.01 -6.83
N GLN A 89 -3.66 -7.05 -7.25
CA GLN A 89 -4.99 -7.34 -6.73
C GLN A 89 -4.94 -7.71 -5.24
N SER A 90 -3.87 -8.35 -4.76
CA SER A 90 -3.64 -8.60 -3.34
C SER A 90 -3.31 -7.31 -2.57
N LEU A 91 -2.42 -6.47 -3.13
CA LEU A 91 -1.99 -5.18 -2.57
C LEU A 91 -3.16 -4.20 -2.40
N PHE A 92 -4.00 -4.10 -3.42
CA PHE A 92 -5.12 -3.17 -3.50
C PHE A 92 -6.49 -3.84 -3.30
N GLY A 93 -6.50 -5.11 -2.88
CA GLY A 93 -7.72 -5.87 -2.62
C GLY A 93 -8.61 -5.17 -1.59
N PRO A 94 -9.92 -5.50 -1.52
CA PRO A 94 -10.91 -4.74 -0.75
C PRO A 94 -10.70 -4.82 0.78
N THR A 95 -9.70 -4.10 1.28
CA THR A 95 -9.52 -3.86 2.71
C THR A 95 -10.71 -3.09 3.26
N ALA A 96 -10.98 -3.22 4.56
CA ALA A 96 -12.05 -2.46 5.21
C ALA A 96 -11.85 -0.93 5.03
N ALA A 97 -10.60 -0.48 5.01
CA ALA A 97 -10.24 0.92 4.79
C ALA A 97 -10.57 1.39 3.37
N LEU A 98 -10.23 0.60 2.34
CA LEU A 98 -10.57 0.90 0.95
C LEU A 98 -12.08 0.96 0.72
N ARG A 99 -12.85 0.06 1.33
CA ARG A 99 -14.32 0.08 1.28
C ARG A 99 -14.92 1.31 1.97
N LYS A 100 -14.32 1.77 3.06
CA LYS A 100 -14.85 2.87 3.86
C LYS A 100 -14.52 4.25 3.30
N TYR A 101 -13.29 4.45 2.84
CA TYR A 101 -12.81 5.77 2.40
C TYR A 101 -12.66 5.91 0.89
N GLY A 102 -12.70 4.79 0.16
CA GLY A 102 -12.46 4.76 -1.27
C GLY A 102 -10.97 4.78 -1.62
N PHE A 103 -10.65 4.23 -2.78
CA PHE A 103 -9.28 4.14 -3.29
C PHE A 103 -8.62 5.50 -3.52
N ALA A 104 -9.39 6.51 -3.92
CA ALA A 104 -8.88 7.86 -4.13
C ALA A 104 -8.23 8.45 -2.87
N ARG A 105 -8.82 8.23 -1.68
CA ARG A 105 -8.24 8.70 -0.41
C ARG A 105 -7.00 7.91 -0.01
N TYR A 106 -7.01 6.60 -0.27
CA TYR A 106 -5.84 5.75 -0.03
C TYR A 106 -4.65 6.20 -0.88
N LEU A 107 -4.87 6.45 -2.17
CA LEU A 107 -3.82 6.96 -3.07
C LEU A 107 -3.39 8.37 -2.71
N ALA A 108 -4.33 9.25 -2.34
CA ALA A 108 -3.97 10.59 -1.88
C ALA A 108 -3.04 10.53 -0.67
N LEU A 109 -3.34 9.67 0.31
CA LEU A 109 -2.47 9.46 1.46
C LEU A 109 -1.12 8.89 1.01
N PHE A 110 -1.10 7.84 0.18
CA PHE A 110 0.12 7.24 -0.36
C PHE A 110 1.06 8.25 -1.04
N PHE A 111 0.53 9.06 -1.95
CA PHE A 111 1.33 10.06 -2.67
C PHE A 111 1.77 11.21 -1.76
N ASP A 112 0.93 11.63 -0.80
CA ASP A 112 1.34 12.58 0.24
C ASP A 112 2.50 12.00 1.09
N SER A 113 2.42 10.73 1.48
CA SER A 113 3.51 10.03 2.18
C SER A 113 4.80 9.97 1.35
N LEU A 114 4.70 9.68 0.05
CA LEU A 114 5.85 9.68 -0.86
C LEU A 114 6.55 11.04 -0.91
N SER A 115 5.78 12.13 -0.90
CA SER A 115 6.35 13.48 -0.96
C SER A 115 7.01 13.94 0.35
N ARG A 116 6.61 13.36 1.48
CA ARG A 116 7.01 13.83 2.82
C ARG A 116 7.98 12.90 3.55
N ASN A 117 8.06 11.63 3.17
CA ASN A 117 8.86 10.63 3.87
C ASN A 117 9.87 9.99 2.91
N GLU A 118 11.12 10.45 2.98
CA GLU A 118 12.21 9.97 2.13
C GLU A 118 12.47 8.47 2.27
N HIS A 119 12.35 7.92 3.47
CA HIS A 119 12.56 6.49 3.71
C HIS A 119 11.49 5.65 3.00
N PHE A 120 10.23 6.08 3.09
CA PHE A 120 9.10 5.47 2.41
C PHE A 120 9.24 5.59 0.89
N ALA A 121 9.58 6.79 0.39
CA ALA A 121 9.82 7.01 -1.04
C ALA A 121 10.94 6.11 -1.56
N ALA A 122 12.05 5.98 -0.83
CA ALA A 122 13.14 5.10 -1.18
C ALA A 122 12.73 3.61 -1.14
N ALA A 123 11.87 3.21 -0.20
CA ALA A 123 11.35 1.85 -0.14
C ALA A 123 10.45 1.52 -1.33
N VAL A 124 9.53 2.43 -1.70
CA VAL A 124 8.68 2.27 -2.88
C VAL A 124 9.52 2.26 -4.16
N ALA A 125 10.52 3.15 -4.29
CA ALA A 125 11.42 3.15 -5.44
C ALA A 125 12.20 1.83 -5.58
N ARG A 126 12.72 1.28 -4.46
CA ARG A 126 13.39 -0.02 -4.47
C ARG A 126 12.45 -1.15 -4.91
N TYR A 127 11.21 -1.15 -4.43
CA TYR A 127 10.21 -2.12 -4.84
C TYR A 127 10.03 -2.13 -6.37
N TYR A 128 9.79 -0.95 -6.97
CA TYR A 128 9.64 -0.83 -8.41
C TYR A 128 10.89 -1.24 -9.20
N GLN A 129 12.08 -0.85 -8.71
CA GLN A 129 13.35 -1.26 -9.33
C GLN A 129 13.52 -2.78 -9.31
N GLN A 130 13.12 -3.46 -8.23
CA GLN A 130 13.20 -4.91 -8.12
C GLN A 130 12.20 -5.61 -9.05
N ILE A 131 10.99 -5.06 -9.22
CA ILE A 131 10.04 -5.54 -10.24
C ILE A 131 10.65 -5.44 -11.63
N GLU A 132 11.08 -4.24 -12.02
CA GLU A 132 11.59 -4.01 -13.38
C GLU A 132 12.81 -4.88 -13.68
N ALA A 133 13.68 -5.10 -12.69
CA ALA A 133 14.83 -5.98 -12.81
C ALA A 133 14.47 -7.47 -12.92
N ALA A 134 13.37 -7.90 -12.29
CA ALA A 134 12.89 -9.28 -12.34
C ALA A 134 12.09 -9.60 -13.61
N LEU A 135 11.43 -8.60 -14.20
CA LEU A 135 10.61 -8.79 -15.40
C LEU A 135 11.46 -9.04 -16.65
N HIS A 136 11.01 -9.99 -17.46
CA HIS A 136 11.51 -10.17 -18.81
C HIS A 136 11.32 -8.89 -19.63
N PRO A 137 12.25 -8.51 -20.52
CA PRO A 137 12.13 -7.30 -21.33
C PRO A 137 10.80 -7.18 -22.08
N ASP A 138 10.25 -8.29 -22.55
CA ASP A 138 8.96 -8.31 -23.26
C ASP A 138 7.75 -8.08 -22.33
N ALA A 139 7.90 -8.35 -21.02
CA ALA A 139 6.87 -8.13 -20.01
C ALA A 139 6.88 -6.68 -19.47
N GLN A 140 8.04 -6.00 -19.47
CA GLN A 140 8.19 -4.65 -18.91
C GLN A 140 7.18 -3.60 -19.43
N PRO A 141 6.83 -3.55 -20.73
CA PRO A 141 5.86 -2.57 -21.23
C PRO A 141 4.47 -2.69 -20.58
N TYR A 142 4.11 -3.89 -20.10
CA TYR A 142 2.79 -4.19 -19.53
C TYR A 142 2.68 -3.78 -18.06
N LEU A 143 3.78 -3.63 -17.33
CA LEU A 143 3.76 -3.17 -15.93
C LEU A 143 2.94 -1.87 -15.80
N ARG A 144 3.28 -0.86 -16.60
CA ARG A 144 2.57 0.44 -16.61
C ARG A 144 1.11 0.33 -17.04
N GLN A 145 0.80 -0.59 -17.96
CA GLN A 145 -0.58 -0.80 -18.42
C GLN A 145 -1.43 -1.46 -17.33
N ILE A 146 -0.88 -2.45 -16.63
CA ILE A 146 -1.53 -3.13 -15.48
C ILE A 146 -1.84 -2.11 -14.39
N GLU A 147 -0.86 -1.31 -13.98
CA GLU A 147 -1.06 -0.27 -12.97
C GLU A 147 -2.10 0.77 -13.38
N GLY A 148 -2.03 1.24 -14.62
CA GLY A 148 -2.98 2.18 -15.18
C GLY A 148 -4.40 1.62 -15.19
N GLU A 149 -4.58 0.36 -15.59
CA GLU A 149 -5.88 -0.29 -15.61
C GLU A 149 -6.46 -0.47 -14.19
N ILE A 150 -5.64 -0.88 -13.22
CA ILE A 150 -6.07 -0.99 -11.81
C ILE A 150 -6.52 0.37 -11.27
N TYR A 151 -5.74 1.41 -11.55
CA TYR A 151 -6.11 2.77 -11.16
C TYR A 151 -7.43 3.22 -11.81
N LEU A 152 -7.53 3.11 -13.13
CA LEU A 152 -8.69 3.58 -13.89
C LEU A 152 -9.95 2.79 -13.58
N SER A 153 -9.86 1.45 -13.53
CA SER A 153 -10.99 0.59 -13.16
C SER A 153 -11.55 0.97 -11.78
N THR A 154 -10.67 1.26 -10.82
CA THR A 154 -11.09 1.67 -9.48
C THR A 154 -11.74 3.07 -9.47
N VAL A 155 -11.20 4.03 -10.22
CA VAL A 155 -11.81 5.38 -10.36
C VAL A 155 -13.18 5.28 -11.04
N LEU A 156 -13.32 4.42 -12.04
CA LEU A 156 -14.54 4.21 -12.81
C LEU A 156 -15.53 3.25 -12.14
N GLN A 157 -15.17 2.63 -11.01
CA GLN A 157 -15.97 1.63 -10.30
C GLN A 157 -16.38 0.44 -11.19
N ARG A 158 -15.43 -0.07 -11.97
CA ARG A 158 -15.59 -1.26 -12.82
C ARG A 158 -14.56 -2.33 -12.45
N ASP A 159 -14.81 -3.56 -12.89
CA ASP A 159 -13.80 -4.60 -12.84
C ASP A 159 -12.64 -4.27 -13.81
N PRO A 160 -11.38 -4.53 -13.42
CA PRO A 160 -10.23 -4.30 -14.29
C PRO A 160 -10.24 -5.25 -15.48
N ASP A 161 -9.92 -4.73 -16.66
CA ASP A 161 -9.82 -5.49 -17.90
C ASP A 161 -8.36 -5.69 -18.32
N PHE A 162 -7.84 -6.90 -18.12
CA PHE A 162 -6.47 -7.28 -18.49
C PHE A 162 -6.38 -7.99 -19.85
N SER A 163 -7.40 -7.87 -20.71
CA SER A 163 -7.40 -8.50 -22.05
C SER A 163 -6.29 -8.01 -22.99
N PHE A 164 -5.63 -6.90 -22.64
CA PHE A 164 -4.44 -6.40 -23.35
C PHE A 164 -3.19 -7.26 -23.12
N ILE A 165 -3.18 -8.16 -22.13
CA ILE A 165 -2.06 -9.07 -21.86
C ILE A 165 -2.03 -10.16 -22.96
N PRO A 166 -0.92 -10.32 -23.70
CA PRO A 166 -0.79 -11.34 -24.72
C PRO A 166 -0.87 -12.75 -24.13
N ALA A 167 -1.63 -13.62 -24.77
CA ALA A 167 -1.71 -15.04 -24.39
C ALA A 167 -0.42 -15.83 -24.68
N THR A 168 0.50 -15.29 -25.51
CA THR A 168 1.68 -16.02 -26.03
C THR A 168 3.00 -15.28 -25.79
N LEU A 169 3.11 -14.58 -24.67
CA LEU A 169 4.35 -13.92 -24.26
C LEU A 169 5.51 -14.91 -24.01
#